data_AF-A0A975GY28-F1
#
_entry.id   AF-A0A975GY28-F1
#
_cell.length_a   1.000
_cell.length_b   1.000
_cell.length_c   1.000
_cell.angle_alpha   90.00
_cell.angle_beta   90.00
_cell.angle_gamma   90.00
#
_symmetry.space_group_name_H-M   'P 1'
#
loop_
_entity.id
_entity.type
_entity.pdbx_description
1 polymer ?
#
loop_
_entity_poly.entity_id
_entity_poly.type
_entity_poly.pdbx_seq_one_letter_code
_entity_poly.pdbx_strand_id
1 'polypeptide(L)'
;MHFHHYGVNVRNLEQSVAFYQELLNLEIETSFTFMEEKIVFLISGKFRLELIETDEAEKTIHLCFEVKDLLEVMNCLNDAKKLEGPYQLHNGWKTVFYEGPSREIIEFIQTTSAV
;
A
#
# COMPACT_ATOMS: atom_id res chain seq x y z
N MET A 1 5.34 14.42 4.18
CA MET A 1 4.75 13.40 3.30
C MET A 1 5.82 12.92 2.34
N HIS A 2 5.96 11.62 2.15
CA HIS A 2 6.83 11.06 1.11
C HIS A 2 6.19 9.82 0.51
N PHE A 3 6.60 9.46 -0.70
CA PHE A 3 6.20 8.19 -1.32
C PHE A 3 6.64 7.03 -0.43
N HIS A 4 5.74 6.09 -0.18
CA HIS A 4 5.97 4.93 0.67
C HIS A 4 6.06 3.65 -0.16
N HIS A 5 5.06 3.37 -1.01
CA HIS A 5 5.08 2.27 -1.95
C HIS A 5 4.07 2.45 -3.10
N TYR A 6 4.20 1.62 -4.12
CA TYR A 6 3.18 1.39 -5.14
C TYR A 6 2.58 0.01 -4.92
N GLY A 7 1.27 -0.08 -4.73
CA GLY A 7 0.57 -1.33 -4.44
C GLY A 7 -0.15 -1.87 -5.66
N VAL A 8 -0.14 -3.20 -5.80
CA VAL A 8 -0.72 -3.92 -6.94
C VAL A 8 -1.38 -5.22 -6.46
N ASN A 9 -2.68 -5.33 -6.72
CA ASN A 9 -3.39 -6.60 -6.54
C ASN A 9 -3.03 -7.56 -7.68
N VAL A 10 -2.59 -8.76 -7.30
CA VAL A 10 -2.14 -9.83 -8.19
C VAL A 10 -2.93 -11.11 -7.92
N ARG A 11 -3.10 -11.93 -8.96
CA ARG A 11 -3.82 -13.22 -8.84
C ARG A 11 -2.97 -14.35 -8.29
N ASN A 12 -1.65 -14.24 -8.47
CA ASN A 12 -0.69 -15.24 -8.03
C ASN A 12 0.55 -14.51 -7.53
N LEU A 13 0.72 -14.50 -6.21
CA LEU A 13 1.78 -13.76 -5.54
C LEU A 13 3.16 -14.33 -5.89
N GLU A 14 3.30 -15.65 -5.86
CA GLU A 14 4.56 -16.35 -6.16
C GLU A 14 5.06 -16.05 -7.57
N GLN A 15 4.18 -16.16 -8.58
CA GLN A 15 4.49 -15.84 -9.96
C GLN A 15 4.86 -14.36 -10.14
N SER A 16 4.14 -13.47 -9.47
CA SER A 16 4.37 -12.02 -9.59
C SER A 16 5.68 -11.61 -8.92
N VAL A 17 5.98 -12.16 -7.74
CA VAL A 17 7.27 -11.98 -7.07
C VAL A 17 8.40 -12.43 -7.98
N ALA A 18 8.36 -13.67 -8.49
CA ALA A 18 9.39 -14.19 -9.39
C ALA A 18 9.62 -13.28 -10.60
N PHE A 19 8.55 -12.80 -11.25
CA PHE A 19 8.63 -11.88 -12.38
C PHE A 19 9.35 -10.57 -12.03
N TYR A 20 8.99 -9.91 -10.93
CA TYR A 20 9.60 -8.62 -10.57
C TYR A 20 11.03 -8.78 -10.04
N GLN A 21 11.35 -9.88 -9.36
CA GLN A 21 12.73 -10.19 -9.00
C GLN A 21 13.60 -10.42 -10.24
N GLU A 22 13.12 -11.19 -11.22
CA GLU A 22 13.87 -11.49 -12.44
C GLU A 22 14.02 -10.26 -13.36
N LEU A 23 12.95 -9.50 -13.56
CA LEU A 23 12.95 -8.36 -14.49
C LEU A 23 13.66 -7.13 -13.93
N LEU A 24 13.44 -6.82 -12.65
CA LEU A 24 13.85 -5.55 -12.04
C LEU A 24 14.92 -5.71 -10.95
N ASN A 25 15.33 -6.95 -10.63
CA ASN A 25 16.24 -7.26 -9.52
C ASN A 25 15.76 -6.69 -8.19
N LEU A 26 14.45 -6.75 -7.91
CA LEU A 26 13.94 -6.36 -6.61
C LEU A 26 14.24 -7.45 -5.57
N GLU A 27 14.46 -7.03 -4.32
CA GLU A 27 14.65 -7.93 -3.18
C GLU A 27 13.38 -7.97 -2.33
N ILE A 28 13.08 -9.12 -1.72
CA ILE A 28 11.99 -9.22 -0.75
C ILE A 28 12.39 -8.50 0.53
N GLU A 29 11.65 -7.46 0.89
CA GLU A 29 11.82 -6.75 2.16
C GLU A 29 11.06 -7.46 3.29
N THR A 30 9.79 -7.79 3.06
CA THR A 30 8.96 -8.50 4.02
C THR A 30 7.78 -9.19 3.35
N SER A 31 7.20 -10.16 4.04
CA SER A 31 6.01 -10.87 3.62
C SER A 31 5.14 -11.20 4.83
N PHE A 32 3.84 -10.99 4.72
CA PHE A 32 2.90 -11.31 5.79
C PHE A 32 1.50 -11.54 5.23
N THR A 33 0.61 -12.05 6.08
CA THR A 33 -0.81 -12.17 5.78
C THR A 33 -1.56 -11.19 6.68
N PHE A 34 -2.45 -10.39 6.09
CA PHE A 34 -3.33 -9.48 6.80
C PHE A 34 -4.76 -9.76 6.38
N MET A 35 -5.62 -10.08 7.35
CA MET A 35 -6.94 -10.67 7.08
C MET A 35 -6.81 -11.90 6.16
N GLU A 36 -7.40 -11.87 4.98
CA GLU A 36 -7.35 -12.94 3.99
C GLU A 36 -6.36 -12.63 2.85
N GLU A 37 -5.63 -11.52 2.94
CA GLU A 37 -4.71 -11.05 1.91
C GLU A 37 -3.27 -11.48 2.20
N LYS A 38 -2.59 -12.02 1.20
CA LYS A 38 -1.16 -12.29 1.25
C LYS A 38 -0.40 -11.13 0.63
N ILE A 39 0.54 -10.57 1.39
CA ILE A 39 1.24 -9.35 1.03
C ILE A 39 2.75 -9.62 1.00
N VAL A 40 3.42 -9.17 -0.07
CA VAL A 40 4.88 -9.15 -0.18
C VAL A 40 5.34 -7.76 -0.59
N PHE A 41 6.27 -7.20 0.17
CA PHE A 41 6.99 -5.99 -0.21
C PHE A 41 8.31 -6.35 -0.91
N LEU A 42 8.49 -5.79 -2.10
CA LEU A 42 9.72 -5.85 -2.88
C LEU A 42 10.37 -4.47 -2.93
N ILE A 43 11.70 -4.40 -2.81
CA ILE A 43 12.44 -3.13 -2.75
C ILE A 43 13.61 -3.06 -3.73
N SER A 44 13.95 -1.83 -4.13
CA SER A 44 15.23 -1.48 -4.76
C SER A 44 15.57 -0.02 -4.44
N GLY A 45 16.58 0.19 -3.60
CA GLY A 45 16.92 1.51 -3.08
C GLY A 45 15.76 2.13 -2.29
N LYS A 46 15.19 3.23 -2.78
CA LYS A 46 14.00 3.89 -2.19
C LYS A 46 12.68 3.48 -2.84
N PHE A 47 12.74 2.68 -3.90
CA PHE A 47 11.54 2.17 -4.54
C PHE A 47 11.03 0.96 -3.77
N ARG A 48 9.73 0.92 -3.54
CA ARG A 48 9.03 -0.16 -2.85
C ARG A 48 7.75 -0.50 -3.61
N LEU A 49 7.59 -1.78 -3.91
CA LEU A 49 6.45 -2.37 -4.59
C LEU A 49 5.76 -3.31 -3.60
N GLU A 50 4.47 -3.12 -3.40
CA GLU A 50 3.62 -4.01 -2.62
C GLU A 50 2.81 -4.88 -3.57
N LEU A 51 2.89 -6.20 -3.40
CA LEU A 51 2.09 -7.16 -4.14
C LEU A 51 1.10 -7.81 -3.17
N ILE A 52 -0.18 -7.79 -3.54
CA ILE A 52 -1.28 -8.26 -2.69
C ILE A 52 -2.03 -9.33 -3.47
N GLU A 53 -2.10 -10.56 -2.93
CA GLU A 53 -2.98 -11.61 -3.43
C GLU A 53 -4.20 -11.73 -2.52
N THR A 54 -5.37 -11.56 -3.12
CA THR A 54 -6.68 -11.71 -2.48
C THR A 54 -7.63 -12.48 -3.42
N ASP A 55 -8.65 -13.12 -2.85
CA ASP A 55 -9.64 -13.90 -3.62
C ASP A 55 -10.54 -12.99 -4.48
N GLU A 56 -10.67 -11.71 -4.12
CA GLU A 56 -11.41 -10.72 -4.89
C GLU A 56 -10.58 -10.24 -6.10
N ALA A 57 -10.99 -10.69 -7.29
CA ALA A 57 -10.24 -10.57 -8.54
C ALA A 57 -10.11 -9.14 -9.13
N GLU A 58 -10.46 -8.09 -8.38
CA GLU A 58 -10.29 -6.72 -8.85
C GLU A 58 -8.82 -6.33 -8.82
N LYS A 59 -8.25 -6.14 -10.01
CA LYS A 59 -6.91 -5.60 -10.19
C LYS A 59 -6.93 -4.12 -9.85
N THR A 60 -6.73 -3.81 -8.59
CA THR A 60 -6.54 -2.44 -8.12
C THR A 60 -5.05 -2.13 -8.03
N ILE A 61 -4.75 -0.85 -8.19
CA ILE A 61 -3.42 -0.28 -7.95
C ILE A 61 -3.60 0.94 -7.06
N HIS A 62 -2.64 1.19 -6.19
CA HIS A 62 -2.64 2.39 -5.35
C HIS A 62 -1.26 2.99 -5.21
N LEU A 63 -1.25 4.30 -4.99
CA LEU A 63 -0.08 5.04 -4.55
C LEU A 63 -0.19 5.28 -3.05
N CYS A 64 0.81 4.84 -2.30
CA CYS A 64 0.85 5.05 -0.86
C CYS A 64 1.83 6.15 -0.48
N PHE A 65 1.36 7.09 0.33
CA PHE A 65 2.18 8.16 0.91
C PHE A 65 2.25 8.02 2.42
N GLU A 66 3.47 8.04 2.94
CA GLU A 66 3.70 8.11 4.37
C GLU A 66 3.54 9.55 4.87
N VAL A 67 2.76 9.70 5.94
CA VAL A 67 2.40 10.97 6.57
C VAL A 67 2.71 10.94 8.06
N LYS A 68 3.00 12.12 8.63
CA LYS A 68 3.32 12.24 10.06
C LYS A 68 2.10 12.06 10.94
N ASP A 69 0.98 12.66 10.54
CA ASP A 69 -0.29 12.60 11.25
C ASP A 69 -1.42 12.30 10.25
N LEU A 70 -2.02 11.11 10.39
CA LEU A 70 -3.13 10.66 9.56
C LEU A 70 -4.40 11.48 9.81
N LEU A 71 -4.62 11.92 11.06
CA LEU A 71 -5.80 12.72 11.40
C LEU A 71 -5.74 14.09 10.74
N GLU A 72 -4.56 14.70 10.68
CA GLU A 72 -4.36 15.97 9.98
C GLU A 72 -4.73 15.84 8.49
N VAL A 73 -4.26 14.79 7.83
CA VAL A 73 -4.56 14.52 6.42
C VAL A 73 -6.06 14.31 6.20
N MET A 74 -6.71 13.50 7.05
CA MET A 74 -8.14 13.25 6.95
C MET A 74 -8.97 14.53 7.13
N ASN A 75 -8.56 15.42 8.05
CA ASN A 75 -9.22 16.71 8.25
C ASN A 75 -9.07 17.62 7.02
N CYS A 76 -7.90 17.62 6.37
CA CYS A 76 -7.66 18.37 5.13
C CYS A 76 -8.45 17.81 3.93
N LEU A 77 -8.77 16.52 3.93
CA LEU A 77 -9.47 15.81 2.86
C LEU A 77 -10.96 15.58 3.15
N ASN A 78 -11.59 16.38 4.01
CA ASN A 78 -12.96 16.12 4.48
C ASN A 78 -14.01 15.99 3.36
N ASP A 79 -13.83 16.70 2.24
CA ASP A 79 -14.74 16.63 1.07
C ASP A 79 -14.31 15.59 0.03
N ALA A 80 -13.16 14.95 0.18
CA ALA A 80 -12.67 13.93 -0.73
C ALA A 80 -13.41 12.60 -0.51
N LYS A 81 -13.60 11.83 -1.59
CA LYS A 81 -14.26 10.52 -1.50
C LYS A 81 -13.32 9.53 -0.81
N LYS A 82 -13.60 9.24 0.45
CA LYS A 82 -12.96 8.16 1.19
C LYS A 82 -13.47 6.81 0.66
N LEU A 83 -12.55 5.91 0.32
CA LEU A 83 -12.85 4.56 -0.14
C LEU A 83 -12.90 3.59 1.05
N GLU A 84 -11.83 3.56 1.85
CA GLU A 84 -11.67 2.58 2.94
C GLU A 84 -10.98 3.19 4.16
N GLY A 85 -11.15 2.55 5.32
CA GLY A 85 -10.54 2.96 6.57
C GLY A 85 -11.18 4.18 7.27
N PRO A 86 -10.50 4.76 8.26
CA PRO A 86 -9.14 4.43 8.68
C PRO A 86 -9.03 3.06 9.37
N TYR A 87 -7.94 2.36 9.13
CA TYR A 87 -7.59 1.10 9.81
C TYR A 87 -6.35 1.29 10.68
N GLN A 88 -6.26 0.49 11.74
CA GLN A 88 -5.03 0.32 12.51
C GLN A 88 -4.52 -1.11 12.31
N LEU A 89 -3.32 -1.24 11.78
CA LEU A 89 -2.67 -2.51 11.48
C LEU A 89 -1.98 -3.07 12.74
N HIS A 90 -1.74 -4.39 12.77
CA HIS A 90 -1.12 -5.07 13.93
C HIS A 90 0.27 -4.54 14.31
N ASN A 91 1.01 -3.98 13.34
CA ASN A 91 2.32 -3.37 13.54
C ASN A 91 2.25 -1.92 14.07
N GLY A 92 1.05 -1.44 14.41
CA GLY A 92 0.81 -0.10 14.93
C GLY A 92 0.65 0.97 13.87
N TRP A 93 0.78 0.64 12.58
CA TRP A 93 0.55 1.57 11.49
C TRP A 93 -0.93 1.91 11.37
N LYS A 94 -1.22 3.10 10.86
CA LYS A 94 -2.58 3.54 10.56
C LYS A 94 -2.68 3.87 9.09
N THR A 95 -3.75 3.46 8.42
CA THR A 95 -3.92 3.71 6.98
C THR A 95 -5.35 4.14 6.64
N VAL A 96 -5.52 4.88 5.55
CA VAL A 96 -6.81 5.29 4.98
C VAL A 96 -6.67 5.43 3.46
N PHE A 97 -7.73 5.07 2.72
CA PHE A 97 -7.75 5.11 1.25
C PHE A 97 -8.76 6.12 0.74
N TYR A 98 -8.39 6.86 -0.30
CA TYR A 98 -9.20 7.87 -0.97
C TYR A 98 -9.20 7.67 -2.49
N GLU A 99 -10.26 8.13 -3.14
CA GLU A 99 -10.33 8.22 -4.60
C GLU A 99 -9.86 9.61 -5.05
N GLY A 100 -8.85 9.62 -5.92
CA GLY A 100 -8.36 10.83 -6.58
C GLY A 100 -9.26 11.28 -7.74
N PRO A 101 -9.00 12.47 -8.32
CA PRO A 101 -9.84 13.06 -9.36
C PRO A 101 -9.97 12.22 -10.64
N SER A 102 -9.03 11.33 -10.92
CA SER A 102 -9.03 10.43 -12.08
C SER A 102 -9.42 8.99 -11.71
N ARG A 103 -10.01 8.79 -10.53
CA ARG A 103 -10.35 7.48 -9.94
C ARG A 103 -9.15 6.62 -9.55
N GLU A 104 -7.97 7.22 -9.47
CA GLU A 104 -6.82 6.58 -8.87
C GLU A 104 -7.03 6.38 -7.37
N ILE A 105 -6.48 5.30 -6.82
CA ILE A 105 -6.55 5.03 -5.39
C ILE A 105 -5.30 5.62 -4.74
N ILE A 106 -5.51 6.47 -3.74
CA ILE A 106 -4.45 7.07 -2.93
C ILE A 106 -4.58 6.55 -1.51
N GLU A 107 -3.53 5.91 -1.03
CA GLU A 107 -3.38 5.50 0.36
C GLU A 107 -2.53 6.52 1.12
N PHE A 108 -2.96 6.85 2.33
CA PHE A 108 -2.13 7.54 3.30
C PHE A 108 -1.85 6.63 4.48
N ILE A 109 -0.57 6.49 4.83
CA ILE A 109 -0.14 5.65 5.94
C ILE A 109 0.66 6.46 6.95
N GLN A 110 0.39 6.25 8.23
CA GLN A 110 1.23 6.74 9.33
C GLN A 110 1.92 5.56 9.97
N THR A 111 3.24 5.48 9.82
CA THR A 111 4.06 4.46 10.47
C THR A 111 4.47 4.90 11.89
N THR A 112 4.86 3.96 12.73
CA THR A 112 5.41 4.21 14.07
C THR A 112 6.79 4.88 14.04
N SER A 113 7.42 5.02 12.87
CA SER A 113 8.75 5.59 12.68
C SER A 113 8.75 7.03 12.16
N ALA A 114 7.59 7.64 11.92
CA ALA A 114 7.50 9.00 11.42
C ALA A 114 7.93 10.02 12.50
N VAL A 115 9.24 10.35 12.52
CA VAL A 115 9.82 11.48 13.28
C VAL A 115 9.87 12.72 12.39
#